data_AF-A0A5B2W5S5-F1
#
_entry.id   AF-A0A5B2W5S5-F1
#
_cell.length_a   1.000
_cell.length_b   1.000
_cell.length_c   1.000
_cell.angle_alpha   90.00
_cell.angle_beta   90.00
_cell.angle_gamma   90.00
#
_symmetry.space_group_name_H-M   'P 1'
#
loop_
_entity.id
_entity.type
_entity.pdbx_description
1 polymer ?
#
loop_
_entity_poly.entity_id
_entity_poly.type
_entity_poly.pdbx_seq_one_letter_code
_entity_poly.pdbx_strand_id
1 'polypeptide(L)'
;DQMSGGRVEFGFGAGWYEEEHSAYGIPFPALGERFERYGEQLEIITGLWATPEGGTFSFAGKHYRLADSPALSKPAQRPRPPVL
;
A
#
# COMPACT_ATOMS: atom_id res chain seq x y z
N ASP A 1 6.01 -9.50 6.95
CA ASP A 1 6.86 -10.37 6.10
C ASP A 1 8.13 -10.84 6.82
N GLN A 2 8.97 -9.92 7.32
CA GLN A 2 10.21 -10.25 8.06
C GLN A 2 9.97 -11.23 9.23
N MET A 3 9.04 -10.91 10.13
CA MET A 3 8.75 -11.77 11.31
C MET A 3 8.24 -13.16 10.94
N SER A 4 7.61 -13.34 9.79
CA SER A 4 7.12 -14.65 9.34
C SER A 4 8.17 -15.44 8.57
N GLY A 5 9.34 -14.87 8.29
CA GLY A 5 10.35 -15.47 7.43
C GLY A 5 9.92 -15.55 5.97
N GLY A 6 9.15 -14.58 5.49
CA GLY A 6 8.75 -14.51 4.08
C GLY A 6 7.53 -15.35 3.71
N ARG A 7 6.58 -15.53 4.62
CA ARG A 7 5.35 -16.33 4.39
C ARG A 7 4.08 -15.49 4.24
N VAL A 8 4.21 -14.19 4.03
CA VAL A 8 3.04 -13.31 3.84
C VAL A 8 2.62 -13.32 2.38
N GLU A 9 1.32 -13.48 2.12
CA GLU A 9 0.68 -13.09 0.87
C GLU A 9 -0.09 -11.78 1.11
N PHE A 10 0.04 -10.81 0.21
CA PHE A 10 -0.54 -9.49 0.35
C PHE A 10 -1.83 -9.39 -0.47
N GLY A 11 -2.96 -9.72 0.17
CA GLY A 11 -4.29 -9.41 -0.36
C GLY A 11 -4.66 -7.96 -0.06
N PHE A 12 -5.09 -7.22 -1.08
CA PHE A 12 -5.45 -5.82 -0.95
C PHE A 12 -6.74 -5.52 -1.72
N GLY A 13 -7.65 -4.75 -1.11
CA GLY A 13 -8.96 -4.46 -1.70
C GLY A 13 -9.37 -3.02 -1.50
N ALA A 14 -10.29 -2.53 -2.35
CA ALA A 14 -10.76 -1.14 -2.34
C ALA A 14 -11.85 -0.85 -1.28
N GLY A 15 -12.22 -1.84 -0.46
CA GLY A 15 -13.30 -1.73 0.53
C GLY A 15 -14.72 -1.79 -0.08
N TRP A 16 -15.63 -2.45 0.64
CA TRP A 16 -17.01 -2.66 0.17
C TRP A 16 -18.09 -2.45 1.23
N TYR A 17 -17.75 -2.47 2.53
CA TYR A 17 -18.72 -2.48 3.62
C TYR A 17 -18.74 -1.14 4.37
N GLU A 18 -19.78 -0.34 4.16
CA GLU A 18 -19.89 1.04 4.64
C GLU A 18 -20.05 1.13 6.16
N GLU A 19 -20.76 0.17 6.75
CA GLU A 19 -21.01 0.11 8.19
C GLU A 19 -19.72 -0.13 8.98
N GLU A 20 -18.81 -0.95 8.45
CA GLU A 20 -17.47 -1.13 9.02
C GLU A 20 -16.66 0.17 8.98
N HIS A 21 -16.66 0.85 7.83
CA HIS A 21 -16.00 2.15 7.69
C HIS A 21 -16.53 3.17 8.71
N SER A 22 -17.85 3.23 8.88
CA SER A 22 -18.52 4.10 9.85
C SER A 22 -18.15 3.76 11.28
N ALA A 23 -18.08 2.46 11.62
CA ALA A 23 -17.70 2.00 12.95
C ALA A 23 -16.26 2.38 13.35
N TYR A 24 -15.35 2.46 12.37
CA TYR A 24 -13.95 2.83 12.59
C TYR A 24 -13.62 4.30 12.25
N GLY A 25 -14.62 5.11 11.89
CA GLY A 25 -14.42 6.52 11.53
C GLY A 25 -13.60 6.73 10.25
N ILE A 26 -13.62 5.75 9.35
CA ILE A 26 -12.90 5.78 8.07
C ILE A 26 -13.84 6.34 7.00
N PRO A 27 -13.45 7.37 6.22
CA PRO A 27 -14.26 7.83 5.11
C PRO A 27 -14.59 6.72 4.11
N PHE A 28 -15.82 6.69 3.60
CA PHE A 28 -16.27 5.75 2.57
C PHE A 28 -16.64 6.52 1.29
N PRO A 29 -15.64 6.96 0.49
CA PRO A 29 -15.89 7.74 -0.72
C PRO A 29 -16.56 6.86 -1.80
N ALA A 30 -17.05 7.48 -2.88
CA ALA A 30 -17.71 6.77 -3.97
C ALA A 30 -16.80 5.70 -4.62
N LEU A 31 -17.42 4.68 -5.23
CA LEU A 31 -16.71 3.51 -5.79
C LEU A 31 -15.54 3.89 -6.71
N GLY A 32 -15.75 4.84 -7.62
CA GLY A 32 -14.70 5.29 -8.55
C GLY A 32 -13.48 5.84 -7.82
N GLU A 33 -13.69 6.70 -6.82
CA GLU A 33 -12.61 7.25 -6.01
C GLU A 33 -11.90 6.16 -5.19
N ARG A 34 -12.63 5.17 -4.66
CA ARG A 34 -12.00 4.03 -3.95
C ARG A 34 -11.06 3.26 -4.84
N PHE A 35 -11.41 3.03 -6.11
CA PHE A 35 -10.53 2.36 -7.07
C PHE A 35 -9.34 3.21 -7.52
N GLU A 36 -9.53 4.53 -7.67
CA GLU A 36 -8.42 5.45 -7.91
C GLU A 36 -7.41 5.41 -6.75
N ARG A 37 -7.90 5.51 -5.50
CA ARG A 37 -7.08 5.41 -4.29
C ARG A 37 -6.39 4.05 -4.18
N TYR A 38 -7.11 2.96 -4.45
CA TYR A 38 -6.57 1.60 -4.45
C TYR A 38 -5.37 1.47 -5.40
N GLY A 39 -5.49 2.01 -6.63
CA GLY A 39 -4.40 1.99 -7.60
C GLY A 39 -3.16 2.71 -7.08
N GLU A 40 -3.32 3.95 -6.59
CA GLU A 40 -2.20 4.73 -6.04
C GLU A 40 -1.58 4.05 -4.81
N GLN A 41 -2.39 3.50 -3.90
CA GLN A 41 -1.90 2.80 -2.72
C GLN A 41 -1.07 1.56 -3.10
N LEU A 42 -1.53 0.78 -4.07
CA LEU A 42 -0.80 -0.40 -4.52
C LEU A 42 0.55 -0.02 -5.17
N GLU A 43 0.57 1.03 -5.98
CA GLU A 43 1.80 1.56 -6.55
C GLU A 43 2.76 2.07 -5.46
N ILE A 44 2.26 2.81 -4.48
CA ILE A 44 3.06 3.29 -3.35
C ILE A 44 3.65 2.12 -2.57
N ILE A 45 2.82 1.15 -2.16
CA ILE A 45 3.26 0.02 -1.33
C ILE A 45 4.35 -0.79 -2.06
N THR A 46 4.10 -1.13 -3.33
CA THR A 46 5.06 -1.90 -4.12
C THR A 46 6.32 -1.10 -4.47
N GLY A 47 6.20 0.22 -4.70
CA GLY A 47 7.33 1.12 -4.92
C GLY A 47 8.22 1.28 -3.68
N LEU A 48 7.62 1.43 -2.50
CA LEU A 48 8.36 1.44 -1.22
C LEU A 48 9.17 0.14 -1.04
N TRP A 49 8.56 -1.01 -1.33
CA TRP A 49 9.25 -2.31 -1.24
C TRP A 49 10.37 -2.47 -2.28
N ALA A 50 10.18 -1.95 -3.49
CA ALA A 50 11.16 -2.04 -4.58
C ALA A 50 12.32 -1.03 -4.44
N THR A 51 12.14 0.03 -3.66
CA THR A 51 13.18 1.04 -3.45
C THR A 51 14.42 0.40 -2.83
N PRO A 52 15.65 0.62 -3.35
CA PRO A 52 16.87 0.07 -2.76
C PRO A 52 17.13 0.55 -1.32
N GLU A 53 17.88 -0.21 -0.54
CA GLU A 53 18.35 0.23 0.77
C GLU A 53 19.22 1.48 0.64
N GLY A 54 19.00 2.47 1.50
CA GLY A 54 19.65 3.79 1.44
C GLY A 54 19.09 4.74 0.39
N GLY A 55 18.15 4.30 -0.46
CA GLY A 55 17.41 5.16 -1.39
C GLY A 55 16.17 5.81 -0.76
N THR A 56 15.55 6.72 -1.50
CA THR A 56 14.26 7.33 -1.15
C THR A 56 13.21 7.07 -2.21
N PHE A 57 11.95 7.06 -1.80
CA PHE A 57 10.77 6.92 -2.65
C PHE A 57 9.91 8.17 -2.55
N SER A 58 9.55 8.72 -3.71
CA SER A 58 8.62 9.83 -3.85
C SER A 58 7.48 9.42 -4.77
N PHE A 59 6.28 9.92 -4.49
CA PHE A 59 5.08 9.63 -5.26
C PHE A 59 4.21 10.89 -5.34
N ALA A 60 3.61 11.15 -6.49
CA ALA A 60 2.76 12.32 -6.70
C ALA A 60 1.52 11.93 -7.52
N GLY A 61 0.52 11.39 -6.83
CA GLY A 61 -0.79 11.06 -7.38
C GLY A 61 -1.83 12.15 -7.14
N LYS A 62 -3.07 11.83 -7.50
CA LYS A 62 -4.27 12.63 -7.24
C LYS A 62 -4.66 12.59 -5.77
N HIS A 63 -4.52 11.42 -5.13
CA HIS A 63 -4.97 11.19 -3.75
C HIS A 63 -3.83 11.21 -2.74
N TYR A 64 -2.63 10.80 -3.14
CA TYR A 64 -1.47 10.69 -2.26
C TYR A 64 -0.25 11.43 -2.79
N ARG A 65 0.51 12.02 -1.87
CA ARG A 65 1.82 12.59 -2.15
C ARG A 65 2.82 12.16 -1.08
N LEU A 66 3.91 11.55 -1.51
CA LEU A 66 5.05 11.18 -0.69
C LEU A 66 6.28 11.92 -1.21
N ALA A 67 7.09 12.43 -0.31
CA ALA A 67 8.36 13.07 -0.64
C ALA A 67 9.47 12.42 0.19
N ASP A 68 10.51 11.95 -0.48
CA ASP A 68 11.76 11.45 0.11
C ASP A 68 11.56 10.41 1.22
N SER A 69 10.57 9.52 1.05
CA SER A 69 10.33 8.44 2.00
C SER A 69 11.53 7.49 2.03
N PRO A 70 12.12 7.20 3.20
CA PRO A 70 13.27 6.29 3.28
C PRO A 70 12.89 4.83 2.98
N ALA A 71 11.59 4.54 2.82
CA ALA A 71 11.07 3.26 2.39
C ALA A 71 11.54 2.06 3.24
N LEU A 72 11.74 2.26 4.54
CA LEU A 72 12.14 1.23 5.52
C LEU A 72 10.86 0.61 6.13
N SER A 73 10.73 -0.69 6.37
CA SER A 73 11.66 -1.84 6.23
C SER A 73 11.34 -2.65 4.97
N LYS A 74 12.33 -3.33 4.37
CA LYS A 74 12.09 -4.15 3.18
C LYS A 74 11.45 -5.50 3.53
N PRO A 75 10.60 -6.07 2.66
CA PRO A 75 10.16 -7.45 2.79
C PRO A 75 11.34 -8.44 2.80
N ALA A 76 11.14 -9.61 3.40
CA ALA A 76 12.07 -10.74 3.32
C ALA A 76 11.99 -11.45 1.97
N GLN A 77 10.78 -11.55 1.39
CA GLN A 77 10.56 -12.12 0.06
C GLN A 77 11.14 -11.22 -1.04
N ARG A 78 11.64 -11.85 -2.11
CA ARG A 78 12.14 -11.19 -3.32
C ARG A 78 11.36 -11.71 -4.54
N PRO A 79 10.95 -10.84 -5.49
CA PRO A 79 11.16 -9.39 -5.51
C PRO A 79 10.33 -8.63 -4.46
N ARG A 80 9.20 -9.19 -4.02
CA ARG A 80 8.30 -8.69 -2.96
C ARG A 80 7.34 -9.82 -2.56
N PRO A 81 6.54 -9.70 -1.49
CA PRO A 81 5.47 -10.65 -1.21
C PRO A 81 4.52 -10.78 -2.41
N PRO A 82 3.94 -11.97 -2.68
CA PRO A 82 2.89 -12.14 -3.67
C PRO A 82 1.76 -11.16 -3.41
N VAL A 83 1.32 -10.45 -4.45
CA VAL A 83 0.13 -9.59 -4.39
C VAL A 83 -0.99 -10.33 -5.07
N LEU A 84 -2.09 -10.47 -4.35
CA LEU A 84 -3.29 -11.21 -4.76
C LEU A 84 -4.33 -10.26 -5.36
#